data_AF-A0A7X6QFN0-F1
#
_entry.id   AF-A0A7X6QFN0-F1
#
_cell.length_a   1.000
_cell.length_b   1.000
_cell.length_c   1.000
_cell.angle_alpha   90.00
_cell.angle_beta   90.00
_cell.angle_gamma   90.00
#
_symmetry.space_group_name_H-M   'P 1'
#
loop_
_entity.id
_entity.type
_entity.pdbx_description
1 polymer ?
#
loop_
_entity_poly.entity_id
_entity_poly.type
_entity_poly.pdbx_seq_one_letter_code
_entity_poly.pdbx_strand_id
1 'polypeptide(L)' 'MTEKKITQERLANGIGISENSLARKINGHRDFWYWEVVIITRLLGYHNIIEVFPELYKQAISQVPQVPQVTAGRAG' A
#
# COMPACT_ATOMS: atom_id res chain seq x y z
N MET A 1 -9.84 6.45 -7.34
CA MET A 1 -10.83 7.24 -6.56
C MET A 1 -12.16 7.40 -7.29
N THR A 2 -12.15 7.39 -8.62
CA THR A 2 -13.33 7.58 -9.49
C THR A 2 -14.38 6.46 -9.41
N GLU A 3 -13.97 5.22 -9.12
CA GLU A 3 -14.90 4.06 -9.11
C GLU A 3 -15.71 3.91 -7.80
N LYS A 4 -15.21 4.43 -6.66
CA LYS A 4 -15.86 4.25 -5.33
C LYS A 4 -16.45 5.54 -4.73
N LYS A 5 -16.47 6.65 -5.49
CA LYS A 5 -16.98 7.98 -5.05
C LYS A 5 -16.38 8.46 -3.71
N ILE A 6 -15.14 8.07 -3.40
CA ILE A 6 -14.41 8.57 -2.23
C ILE A 6 -13.65 9.81 -2.66
N THR A 7 -13.94 10.94 -2.00
CA THR A 7 -13.22 12.20 -2.21
C THR A 7 -11.87 12.16 -1.51
N GLN A 8 -10.92 12.99 -1.98
CA GLN A 8 -9.63 13.16 -1.30
C GLN A 8 -9.81 13.65 0.14
N GLU A 9 -10.76 14.57 0.37
CA GLU A 9 -11.20 15.01 1.70
C GLU A 9 -11.58 13.85 2.61
N ARG A 10 -12.49 12.96 2.16
CA ARG A 10 -12.91 11.80 2.96
C ARG A 10 -11.74 10.86 3.27
N LEU A 11 -10.83 10.69 2.31
CA LEU A 11 -9.66 9.85 2.51
C LEU A 11 -8.70 10.47 3.53
N ALA A 12 -8.44 11.77 3.43
CA ALA A 12 -7.57 12.53 4.32
C ALA A 12 -8.11 12.53 5.75
N ASN A 13 -9.40 12.80 5.91
CA ASN A 13 -10.10 12.71 7.20
C ASN A 13 -10.05 11.28 7.77
N GLY A 14 -10.24 10.26 6.92
CA GLY A 14 -10.22 8.85 7.34
C GLY A 14 -8.88 8.37 7.86
N ILE A 15 -7.78 9.01 7.47
CA ILE A 15 -6.42 8.73 7.97
C ILE A 15 -5.88 9.82 8.91
N GLY A 16 -6.69 10.83 9.26
CA GLY A 16 -6.30 11.88 10.21
C GLY A 16 -5.21 12.84 9.72
N ILE A 17 -5.15 13.14 8.41
CA ILE A 17 -4.23 14.13 7.85
C ILE A 17 -4.98 15.20 7.05
N SER A 18 -4.32 16.33 6.77
CA SER A 18 -4.91 17.36 5.89
C SER A 18 -4.89 16.91 4.43
N GLU A 19 -5.85 17.41 3.63
CA GLU A 19 -5.89 17.16 2.18
C GLU A 19 -4.59 17.56 1.48
N ASN A 20 -3.98 18.68 1.87
CA ASN A 20 -2.69 19.10 1.32
C ASN A 20 -1.57 18.09 1.64
N SER A 21 -1.57 17.50 2.84
CA SER A 21 -0.63 16.45 3.20
C SER A 21 -0.85 15.20 2.35
N LEU A 22 -2.11 14.80 2.17
CA LEU A 22 -2.49 13.67 1.31
C LEU A 22 -2.07 13.91 -0.15
N ALA A 23 -2.36 15.10 -0.70
CA ALA A 23 -1.99 15.47 -2.07
C ALA A 23 -0.48 15.38 -2.28
N ARG A 24 0.32 15.87 -1.33
CA ARG A 24 1.79 15.74 -1.38
C ARG A 24 2.24 14.28 -1.38
N LYS A 25 1.57 13.40 -0.63
CA LYS A 25 1.89 11.95 -0.61
C LYS A 25 1.52 11.27 -1.93
N ILE A 26 0.33 11.53 -2.45
CA ILE A 26 -0.14 10.98 -3.74
C ILE A 26 0.79 11.40 -4.88
N ASN A 27 1.28 12.63 -4.85
CA ASN A 27 2.20 13.17 -5.86
C ASN A 27 3.68 12.76 -5.63
N GLY A 28 3.96 11.88 -4.66
CA GLY A 28 5.31 11.37 -4.41
C GLY A 28 6.26 12.37 -3.74
N HIS A 29 5.77 13.50 -3.24
CA HIS A 29 6.58 14.45 -2.47
C HIS A 29 6.78 14.02 -1.00
N ARG A 30 6.02 13.04 -0.53
CA ARG A 30 6.11 12.46 0.82
C ARG A 30 5.73 10.99 0.80
N ASP A 31 6.36 10.19 1.65
CA ASP A 31 6.03 8.78 1.77
C ASP A 31 4.75 8.53 2.57
N PHE A 32 4.07 7.43 2.26
CA PHE A 32 3.00 6.88 3.09
C PHE A 32 3.59 6.06 4.23
N TRP A 33 3.03 6.23 5.42
CA TRP A 33 3.35 5.39 6.57
C TRP A 33 2.56 4.09 6.47
N TYR A 34 3.09 3.03 7.07
CA TYR A 34 2.45 1.71 7.02
C TYR A 34 0.97 1.73 7.46
N TRP A 35 0.66 2.41 8.56
CA TRP A 35 -0.71 2.49 9.06
C TRP A 35 -1.64 3.27 8.11
N GLU A 36 -1.15 4.31 7.44
CA GLU A 36 -1.90 5.04 6.42
C GLU A 36 -2.24 4.13 5.23
N VAL A 37 -1.26 3.34 4.76
CA VAL A 37 -1.45 2.37 3.67
C VAL A 37 -2.53 1.35 4.03
N VAL A 38 -2.48 0.79 5.25
CA VAL A 38 -3.47 -0.19 5.72
C VAL A 38 -4.86 0.42 5.81
N ILE A 39 -5.00 1.62 6.37
CA ILE A 39 -6.30 2.28 6.50
C ILE A 39 -6.87 2.67 5.13
N ILE A 40 -6.06 3.25 4.23
CA ILE A 40 -6.49 3.61 2.88
C ILE A 40 -7.00 2.37 2.13
N THR A 41 -6.28 1.25 2.22
CA THR A 41 -6.67 -0.02 1.59
C THR A 41 -8.05 -0.48 2.08
N ARG A 42 -8.30 -0.40 3.40
CA ARG A 42 -9.59 -0.74 4.00
C ARG A 42 -10.70 0.24 3.63
N LEU A 43 -10.44 1.55 3.65
CA LEU A 43 -11.41 2.59 3.29
C LEU A 43 -11.86 2.47 1.84
N LEU A 44 -10.93 2.09 0.97
CA LEU A 44 -11.22 1.80 -0.43
C LEU A 44 -11.85 0.40 -0.61
N GLY A 45 -12.07 -0.38 0.43
CA GLY A 45 -12.73 -1.69 0.37
C GLY A 45 -11.94 -2.74 -0.41
N TYR A 46 -10.60 -2.68 -0.34
CA TYR A 46 -9.71 -3.72 -0.84
C TYR A 46 -9.17 -4.54 0.33
N HIS A 47 -8.76 -5.78 0.05
CA HIS A 47 -8.18 -6.67 1.06
C HIS A 47 -6.66 -6.75 0.95
N ASN A 48 -6.10 -6.48 -0.24
CA ASN A 48 -4.68 -6.57 -0.48
C ASN A 48 -4.07 -5.20 -0.84
N ILE A 49 -2.96 -4.86 -0.19
CA ILE A 49 -2.25 -3.59 -0.37
C ILE A 49 -1.78 -3.43 -1.82
N ILE A 50 -1.44 -4.52 -2.50
CA ILE A 50 -0.99 -4.49 -3.91
C ILE A 50 -2.05 -3.90 -4.86
N GLU A 51 -3.33 -3.99 -4.50
CA GLU A 51 -4.45 -3.47 -5.31
C GLU A 51 -4.52 -1.95 -5.29
N VAL A 52 -3.94 -1.31 -4.26
CA VAL A 52 -3.97 0.15 -4.07
C VAL A 52 -2.58 0.77 -4.21
N PHE A 53 -1.55 0.10 -3.72
CA PHE A 53 -0.15 0.56 -3.69
C PHE A 53 0.80 -0.47 -4.33
N PRO A 54 0.64 -0.77 -5.64
CA PRO A 54 1.42 -1.83 -6.29
C PRO A 54 2.92 -1.57 -6.27
N GLU A 55 3.35 -0.32 -6.46
CA GLU A 55 4.78 0.03 -6.46
C GLU A 55 5.41 -0.06 -5.06
N LEU A 56 4.67 0.34 -4.02
CA LEU A 56 5.12 0.20 -2.63
C LEU A 56 5.29 -1.27 -2.25
N TYR A 57 4.36 -2.12 -2.68
CA TYR A 57 4.45 -3.57 -2.49
C TYR A 57 5.66 -4.18 -3.19
N LYS A 58 5.88 -3.84 -4.48
CA LYS A 58 7.05 -4.31 -5.25
C LYS A 58 8.36 -3.95 -4.55
N GLN A 59 8.50 -2.71 -4.09
CA GLN A 59 9.69 -2.26 -3.38
C GLN A 59 9.90 -3.04 -2.07
N ALA A 60 8.84 -3.28 -1.30
CA ALA A 60 8.94 -4.02 -0.03
C ALA A 60 9.40 -5.47 -0.25
N ILE A 61 8.84 -6.19 -1.22
CA ILE A 61 9.22 -7.60 -1.48
C ILE A 61 10.58 -7.75 -2.16
N SER A 62 11.03 -6.72 -2.90
CA SER A 62 12.35 -6.73 -3.55
C SER A 62 13.49 -6.67 -2.54
N GLN A 63 13.21 -6.14 -1.34
CA GLN A 63 14.19 -6.04 -0.25
C GLN A 63 14.18 -7.25 0.69
N VAL A 64 13.24 -8.18 0.53
CA VAL A 64 13.25 -9.44 1.29
C VAL A 64 14.21 -10.40 0.59
N PRO A 65 15.27 -10.90 1.26
CA PRO A 65 16.09 -11.97 0.71
C PRO A 65 15.16 -13.14 0.40
N GLN A 66 15.10 -13.56 -0.86
CA GLN A 66 14.41 -14.79 -1.25
C GLN A 66 15.07 -15.93 -0.48
N VAL A 67 14.39 -16.47 0.54
CA VAL A 67 14.86 -17.66 1.23
C VAL A 67 14.92 -18.76 0.17
N PRO A 68 16.08 -19.39 -0.07
CA PRO A 68 16.17 -20.48 -1.03
C PRO A 68 15.13 -21.53 -0.68
N GLN A 69 14.25 -21.84 -1.63
CA GLN A 69 13.35 -22.99 -1.53
C GLN A 69 14.23 -24.22 -1.27
N VAL A 70 14.12 -24.79 -0.07
CA VAL A 70 14.82 -26.04 0.27
C VAL A 70 14.29 -27.08 -0.70
N THR A 71 15.14 -27.51 -1.64
CA THR A 71 14.84 -28.60 -2.57
C THR A 71 14.66 -29.86 -1.73
N ALA A 72 13.43 -30.14 -1.33
CA ALA A 72 13.09 -31.37 -0.63
C ALA A 72 13.30 -32.54 -1.59
N GLY A 73 14.42 -33.24 -1.41
CA GLY A 73 14.57 -34.67 -1.63
C GLY A 73 14.45 -35.19 -3.06
N ARG A 74 15.60 -35.48 -3.68
CA ARG A 74 15.79 -36.74 -4.42
C ARG A 74 17.02 -37.44 -3.85
N ALA A 75 16.82 -38.23 -2.81
CA ALA A 75 17.71 -39.33 -2.48
C ALA A 75 17.25 -40.52 -3.34
N GLY A 76 18.07 -40.86 -4.34
CA GLY A 76 17.99 -42.12 -5.07
C GLY A 76 18.95 -43.12 -4.46
#